data_AF-A0A4U0ZGJ2-F1
#
_entry.id   AF-A0A4U0ZGJ2-F1
#
_cell.length_a   1.000
_cell.length_b   1.000
_cell.length_c   1.000
_cell.angle_alpha   90.00
_cell.angle_beta   90.00
_cell.angle_gamma   90.00
#
_symmetry.space_group_name_H-M   'P 1'
#
loop_
_entity.id
_entity.type
_entity.pdbx_description
1 polymer ?
#
loop_
_entity_poly.entity_id
_entity_poly.type
_entity_poly.pdbx_seq_one_letter_code
_entity_poly.pdbx_strand_id
1 'polypeptide(L)'
;MKSFISYKKNKTANYHVRILLSVLILLSSVLSMRQVYAETLIPITIQKGVNLIKVTRQFCTSEYHWKELAKINNLTPPYKLFPGDILLAPIELLKVEKVSARVASVIGGVFIVSNGKKLQRVSQGDLIMPGQTLVTEDDGFTHLIFPDNKYTRISSGSKFTLTYLVKLSDNSLKAEFFLEKGRITHAVKKQLKANETFTTRTPVSVTGVRGTEYRLKVTDDNVNIVETLQGVVQVAGEKGELSLPKGMGTKVEAGRRPRAPKTLPAAPETPVISDIVKELPVKIPSPSAGNGVALYHLRVTTDEQGYNTVLAKTAKSGAFFTLLALADGNYFGFLTAIDEEGFESQAARPFSFQVRTIPGAPIFVSARKGKAVFDQSLKVEWLQGEGQQSYNLQLAIDDQFSELLVDVVQNDNSFTFENLAPGTYYCRVQSIASDGFRSLFSLVDTWKVQQQTSFGPLEGSSKDGVNLRWASMGEDIVYEVQMSRKTDFSDLVISEKNLQNPEFSYNESMDPGTYYVRVRGVLSDGQMSPWTPSQKLKIAQAPFAIVDGIVLTLFLSLILIL
;
A
#
# COMPACT_ATOMS: atom_id res chain seq x y z
N MET A 1 -5.02 -69.62 -31.07
CA MET A 1 -4.60 -71.02 -31.30
C MET A 1 -3.26 -70.96 -32.02
N LYS A 2 -2.16 -71.34 -31.31
CA LYS A 2 -0.85 -71.88 -31.77
C LYS A 2 -0.16 -71.26 -33.01
N SER A 3 1.15 -71.01 -33.11
CA SER A 3 2.31 -71.22 -32.24
C SER A 3 3.56 -70.68 -32.97
N PHE A 4 4.52 -70.18 -32.20
CA PHE A 4 5.96 -70.52 -32.25
C PHE A 4 6.86 -70.21 -33.48
N ILE A 5 7.86 -69.35 -33.20
CA ILE A 5 9.33 -69.56 -33.29
C ILE A 5 9.95 -69.92 -34.66
N SER A 6 10.91 -69.10 -35.14
CA SER A 6 12.34 -69.48 -35.12
C SER A 6 13.30 -68.35 -35.52
N TYR A 7 14.46 -68.41 -34.87
CA TYR A 7 15.62 -67.53 -34.86
C TYR A 7 16.84 -68.42 -35.22
N LYS A 8 17.96 -67.79 -35.65
CA LYS A 8 19.32 -68.35 -35.94
C LYS A 8 19.57 -68.75 -37.40
N LYS A 9 20.75 -68.53 -38.00
CA LYS A 9 22.05 -67.98 -37.55
C LYS A 9 22.98 -67.81 -38.77
N ASN A 10 23.92 -66.86 -38.63
CA ASN A 10 25.34 -66.92 -39.07
C ASN A 10 25.64 -66.88 -40.59
N LYS A 11 26.70 -66.21 -41.08
CA LYS A 11 28.10 -66.13 -40.61
C LYS A 11 28.84 -65.03 -41.43
N THR A 12 29.65 -64.20 -40.76
CA THR A 12 31.07 -63.82 -41.06
C THR A 12 31.54 -63.72 -42.53
N ALA A 13 32.30 -62.75 -43.04
CA ALA A 13 33.34 -61.89 -42.48
C ALA A 13 33.80 -60.86 -43.53
N ASN A 14 34.59 -59.89 -43.08
CA ASN A 14 35.73 -59.22 -43.76
C ASN A 14 35.69 -57.68 -43.71
N TYR A 15 36.26 -57.21 -42.60
CA TYR A 15 37.08 -56.00 -42.52
C TYR A 15 38.17 -56.05 -43.61
N HIS A 16 38.18 -55.06 -44.51
CA HIS A 16 39.36 -54.38 -45.06
C HIS A 16 38.94 -53.34 -46.12
N VAL A 17 38.12 -52.36 -45.73
CA VAL A 17 38.03 -51.06 -46.42
C VAL A 17 37.76 -50.00 -45.35
N ARG A 18 38.80 -49.64 -44.61
CA ARG A 18 38.89 -48.43 -43.81
C ARG A 18 40.03 -47.61 -44.39
N ILE A 19 39.86 -46.28 -44.37
CA ILE A 19 40.92 -45.26 -44.59
C ILE A 19 41.11 -44.84 -46.05
N LEU A 20 40.05 -44.32 -46.70
CA LEU A 20 40.24 -43.27 -47.72
C LEU A 20 39.03 -42.33 -47.91
N LEU A 21 38.03 -42.38 -47.01
CA LEU A 21 36.81 -41.56 -47.09
C LEU A 21 36.55 -40.75 -45.82
N SER A 22 37.57 -40.53 -44.98
CA SER A 22 37.41 -39.90 -43.66
C SER A 22 38.23 -38.62 -43.47
N VAL A 23 38.96 -38.16 -44.50
CA VAL A 23 39.82 -36.96 -44.43
C VAL A 23 39.49 -35.90 -45.50
N LEU A 24 38.53 -36.17 -46.40
CA LEU A 24 38.10 -35.22 -47.44
C LEU A 24 36.65 -34.71 -47.29
N ILE A 25 36.12 -34.71 -46.06
CA ILE A 25 34.86 -34.01 -45.68
C ILE A 25 35.11 -33.16 -44.40
N LEU A 26 36.36 -32.81 -44.11
CA LEU A 26 36.71 -31.94 -42.98
C LEU A 26 37.35 -30.61 -43.40
N LEU A 27 37.23 -30.24 -44.67
CA LEU A 27 37.77 -28.98 -45.20
C LEU A 27 36.85 -28.36 -46.27
N SER A 28 35.58 -28.17 -45.95
CA SER A 28 34.72 -27.25 -46.72
C SER A 28 33.58 -26.73 -45.84
N SER A 29 33.67 -25.43 -45.52
CA SER A 29 32.67 -24.57 -44.86
C SER A 29 32.18 -25.09 -43.49
N VAL A 30 32.78 -24.69 -42.37
CA VAL A 30 32.49 -23.39 -41.73
C VAL A 30 31.36 -22.64 -42.46
N LEU A 31 30.13 -23.16 -42.38
CA LEU A 31 28.95 -22.31 -42.51
C LEU A 31 29.02 -21.39 -41.28
N SER A 32 29.60 -20.22 -41.47
CA SER A 32 29.20 -19.07 -40.69
C SER A 32 27.67 -19.02 -40.81
N MET A 33 26.95 -19.38 -39.75
CA MET A 33 25.63 -18.83 -39.52
C MET A 33 25.84 -17.31 -39.47
N ARG A 34 25.79 -16.66 -40.64
CA ARG A 34 25.40 -15.27 -40.69
C ARG A 34 24.00 -15.28 -40.15
N GLN A 35 23.89 -14.93 -38.86
CA GLN A 35 22.65 -14.39 -38.34
C GLN A 35 22.22 -13.33 -39.36
N VAL A 36 21.15 -13.60 -40.10
CA VAL A 36 20.54 -12.59 -40.96
C VAL A 36 19.94 -11.59 -39.98
N TYR A 37 20.75 -10.64 -39.55
CA TYR A 37 20.24 -9.46 -38.90
C TYR A 37 19.38 -8.78 -39.96
N ALA A 38 18.09 -8.61 -39.66
CA ALA A 38 17.24 -7.76 -40.46
C ALA A 38 17.92 -6.38 -40.53
N GLU A 39 18.22 -5.93 -41.74
CA GLU A 39 18.90 -4.67 -41.98
C GLU A 39 18.06 -3.52 -41.41
N THR A 40 18.65 -2.69 -40.54
CA THR A 40 17.91 -1.60 -39.90
C THR A 40 17.81 -0.43 -40.88
N LEU A 41 16.62 -0.27 -41.47
CA LEU A 41 16.36 0.78 -42.46
C LEU A 41 15.89 2.07 -41.77
N ILE A 42 16.62 3.15 -41.98
CA ILE A 42 16.31 4.48 -41.49
C ILE A 42 15.59 5.27 -42.60
N PRO A 43 14.37 5.78 -42.37
CA PRO A 43 13.66 6.61 -43.35
C PRO A 43 14.28 8.01 -43.44
N ILE A 44 14.50 8.51 -44.66
CA ILE A 44 14.95 9.88 -44.95
C ILE A 44 13.87 10.58 -45.78
N THR A 45 13.35 11.69 -45.26
CA THR A 45 12.31 12.46 -45.96
C THR A 45 12.95 13.42 -46.95
N ILE A 46 12.57 13.30 -48.22
CA ILE A 46 13.12 14.09 -49.32
C ILE A 46 12.57 15.52 -49.28
N GLN A 47 13.46 16.50 -49.33
CA GLN A 47 13.11 17.92 -49.39
C GLN A 47 13.09 18.46 -50.83
N LYS A 48 12.50 19.63 -51.03
CA LYS A 48 12.43 20.28 -52.34
C LYS A 48 13.84 20.52 -52.93
N GLY A 49 14.06 20.06 -54.16
CA GLY A 49 15.34 20.25 -54.89
C GLY A 49 16.46 19.28 -54.50
N VAL A 50 16.17 18.27 -53.68
CA VAL A 50 17.09 17.20 -53.29
C VAL A 50 16.93 16.01 -54.25
N ASN A 51 18.03 15.51 -54.79
CA ASN A 51 18.08 14.31 -55.63
C ASN A 51 18.90 13.21 -54.95
N LEU A 52 18.87 11.99 -55.50
CA LEU A 52 19.51 10.82 -54.88
C LEU A 52 21.00 11.05 -54.58
N ILE A 53 21.74 11.67 -55.49
CA ILE A 53 23.18 11.98 -55.30
C ILE A 53 23.39 12.95 -54.13
N LYS A 54 22.57 14.01 -54.02
CA LYS A 54 22.64 14.96 -52.91
C LYS A 54 22.34 14.27 -51.58
N VAL A 55 21.33 13.40 -51.53
CA VAL A 55 21.02 12.60 -50.33
C VAL A 55 22.22 11.76 -49.94
N THR A 56 22.80 11.02 -50.88
CA THR A 56 23.95 10.15 -50.60
C THR A 56 25.15 10.94 -50.09
N ARG A 57 25.49 12.08 -50.69
CA ARG A 57 26.60 12.93 -50.21
C ARG A 57 26.37 13.47 -48.80
N GLN A 58 25.14 13.92 -48.53
CA GLN A 58 24.77 14.52 -47.26
C GLN A 58 24.70 13.49 -46.14
N PHE A 59 24.05 12.35 -46.37
CA PHE A 59 23.67 11.41 -45.31
C PHE A 59 24.50 10.13 -45.29
N CYS A 60 25.14 9.72 -46.40
CA CYS A 60 25.88 8.46 -46.46
C CYS A 60 27.37 8.62 -46.22
N THR A 61 28.01 7.55 -45.76
CA THR A 61 29.47 7.47 -45.49
C THR A 61 30.30 7.55 -46.78
N SER A 62 29.76 7.11 -47.91
CA SER A 62 30.37 7.20 -49.25
C SER A 62 29.36 7.66 -50.30
N GLU A 63 29.82 8.49 -51.25
CA GLU A 63 28.99 8.98 -52.35
C GLU A 63 28.60 7.89 -53.37
N TYR A 64 29.25 6.72 -53.33
CA TYR A 64 28.95 5.59 -54.21
C TYR A 64 27.75 4.73 -53.74
N HIS A 65 27.25 4.94 -52.52
CA HIS A 65 26.08 4.20 -51.98
C HIS A 65 24.76 4.53 -52.67
N TRP A 66 24.72 5.51 -53.59
CA TRP A 66 23.49 5.85 -54.31
C TRP A 66 22.91 4.66 -55.09
N LYS A 67 23.76 3.76 -55.61
CA LYS A 67 23.32 2.56 -56.34
C LYS A 67 22.57 1.59 -55.43
N GLU A 68 23.09 1.41 -54.23
CA GLU A 68 22.53 0.55 -53.20
C GLU A 68 21.21 1.12 -52.68
N LEU A 69 21.17 2.43 -52.40
CA LEU A 69 19.94 3.13 -52.04
C LEU A 69 18.88 3.07 -53.14
N ALA A 70 19.26 3.23 -54.41
CA ALA A 70 18.33 3.09 -55.53
C ALA A 70 17.73 1.68 -55.57
N LYS A 71 18.56 0.64 -55.36
CA LYS A 71 18.12 -0.75 -55.35
C LYS A 71 17.16 -1.03 -54.19
N ILE A 72 17.50 -0.62 -52.96
CA ILE A 72 16.67 -0.84 -51.76
C ILE A 72 15.29 -0.18 -51.88
N ASN A 73 15.25 1.00 -52.50
CA ASN A 73 14.02 1.77 -52.68
C ASN A 73 13.32 1.49 -54.01
N ASN A 74 13.73 0.45 -54.75
CA ASN A 74 13.17 0.07 -56.04
C ASN A 74 13.07 1.23 -57.05
N LEU A 75 14.05 2.14 -57.04
CA LEU A 75 14.10 3.28 -57.96
C LEU A 75 14.60 2.83 -59.33
N THR A 76 13.88 3.21 -60.39
CA THR A 76 14.29 2.96 -61.77
C THR A 76 14.86 4.24 -62.40
N PRO A 77 15.77 4.15 -63.39
CA PRO A 77 16.24 5.32 -64.13
C PRO A 77 15.06 6.15 -64.65
N PRO A 78 15.05 7.48 -64.49
CA PRO A 78 16.18 8.34 -64.09
C PRO A 78 16.27 8.63 -62.58
N TYR A 79 15.83 7.72 -61.71
CA TYR A 79 15.93 7.77 -60.24
C TYR A 79 15.34 9.04 -59.63
N LYS A 80 14.16 9.44 -60.11
CA LYS A 80 13.49 10.65 -59.64
C LYS A 80 13.06 10.49 -58.18
N LEU A 81 13.31 11.53 -57.41
CA LEU A 81 12.78 11.70 -56.06
C LEU A 81 11.94 12.97 -56.04
N PHE A 82 10.80 12.92 -55.37
CA PHE A 82 9.89 14.03 -55.18
C PHE A 82 9.90 14.51 -53.73
N PRO A 83 9.58 15.79 -53.48
CA PRO A 83 9.49 16.30 -52.12
C PRO A 83 8.41 15.55 -51.34
N GLY A 84 8.75 15.06 -50.15
CA GLY A 84 7.88 14.24 -49.30
C GLY A 84 8.12 12.74 -49.43
N ASP A 85 8.84 12.27 -50.46
CA ASP A 85 9.21 10.86 -50.59
C ASP A 85 10.02 10.40 -49.37
N ILE A 86 9.85 9.12 -49.01
CA ILE A 86 10.64 8.48 -47.96
C ILE A 86 11.64 7.54 -48.63
N LEU A 87 12.92 7.87 -48.49
CA LEU A 87 14.02 7.02 -48.92
C LEU A 87 14.52 6.20 -47.72
N LEU A 88 14.40 4.87 -47.79
CA LEU A 88 14.92 3.94 -46.80
C LEU A 88 16.40 3.70 -47.01
N ALA A 89 17.21 3.95 -45.98
CA ALA A 89 18.65 3.75 -46.03
C ALA A 89 19.10 2.84 -44.88
N PRO A 90 19.87 1.77 -45.13
CA PRO A 90 20.46 0.98 -44.06
C PRO A 90 21.32 1.85 -43.16
N ILE A 91 21.20 1.65 -41.85
CA ILE A 91 21.92 2.43 -40.85
C ILE A 91 23.45 2.34 -41.04
N GLU A 92 23.94 1.22 -41.57
CA GLU A 92 25.35 0.96 -41.86
C GLU A 92 25.91 1.86 -42.98
N LEU A 93 25.06 2.34 -43.89
CA LEU A 93 25.45 3.23 -44.98
C LEU A 93 25.45 4.71 -44.55
N LEU A 94 24.91 5.03 -43.38
CA LEU A 94 24.64 6.40 -42.95
C LEU A 94 25.72 6.97 -42.03
N LYS A 95 25.99 8.27 -42.21
CA LYS A 95 26.71 9.12 -41.25
C LYS A 95 25.77 9.44 -40.10
N VAL A 96 25.83 8.66 -39.04
CA VAL A 96 24.97 8.80 -37.87
C VAL A 96 25.76 9.09 -36.60
N GLU A 97 25.22 10.01 -35.80
CA GLU A 97 25.58 10.13 -34.39
C GLU A 97 24.63 9.23 -33.59
N LYS A 98 25.17 8.22 -32.91
CA LYS A 98 24.38 7.38 -32.01
C LYS A 98 24.09 8.16 -30.74
N VAL A 99 22.82 8.24 -30.36
CA VAL A 99 22.39 8.91 -29.14
C VAL A 99 21.59 7.94 -28.27
N SER A 100 21.46 8.26 -26.99
CA SER A 100 20.79 7.42 -25.99
C SER A 100 19.56 8.11 -25.39
N ALA A 101 18.67 7.32 -24.80
CA ALA A 101 17.67 7.84 -23.89
C ALA A 101 18.22 7.84 -22.46
N ARG A 102 17.79 8.76 -21.62
CA ARG A 102 18.17 8.82 -20.20
C ARG A 102 16.97 8.45 -19.32
N VAL A 103 17.20 7.62 -18.32
CA VAL A 103 16.21 7.30 -17.30
C VAL A 103 16.08 8.49 -16.35
N ALA A 104 14.93 9.16 -16.40
CA ALA A 104 14.62 10.30 -15.54
C ALA A 104 14.14 9.87 -14.16
N SER A 105 13.35 8.81 -14.12
CA SER A 105 12.88 8.18 -12.89
C SER A 105 12.59 6.70 -13.09
N VAL A 106 12.73 5.95 -12.01
CA VAL A 106 12.48 4.51 -11.94
C VAL A 106 11.90 4.18 -10.57
N ILE A 107 10.80 3.42 -10.55
CA ILE A 107 10.18 2.86 -9.35
C ILE A 107 9.96 1.37 -9.58
N GLY A 108 10.07 0.56 -8.52
CA GLY A 108 9.82 -0.88 -8.55
C GLY A 108 10.85 -1.68 -9.36
N GLY A 109 10.43 -2.81 -9.90
CA GLY A 109 11.24 -3.68 -10.74
C GLY A 109 11.32 -3.19 -12.19
N VAL A 110 12.44 -2.56 -12.59
CA VAL A 110 12.71 -2.21 -13.99
C VAL A 110 14.09 -2.73 -14.40
N PHE A 111 14.14 -3.47 -15.49
CA PHE A 111 15.34 -4.16 -15.95
C PHE A 111 15.61 -3.91 -17.43
N ILE A 112 16.89 -3.77 -17.78
CA ILE A 112 17.36 -3.83 -19.15
C ILE A 112 17.73 -5.28 -19.48
N VAL A 113 17.22 -5.76 -20.62
CA VAL A 113 17.65 -6.98 -21.28
C VAL A 113 18.49 -6.59 -22.50
N SER A 114 19.76 -7.01 -22.52
CA SER A 114 20.64 -6.89 -23.69
C SER A 114 20.90 -8.28 -24.29
N ASN A 115 20.71 -8.41 -25.62
CA ASN A 115 20.98 -9.65 -26.38
C ASN A 115 20.43 -10.94 -25.72
N GLY A 116 19.26 -10.85 -25.08
CA GLY A 116 18.52 -11.98 -24.51
C GLY A 116 19.17 -12.73 -23.34
N LYS A 117 20.28 -12.25 -22.75
CA LYS A 117 21.06 -13.05 -21.78
C LYS A 117 21.44 -12.38 -20.45
N LYS A 118 21.33 -11.05 -20.32
CA LYS A 118 21.65 -10.35 -19.06
C LYS A 118 20.53 -9.39 -18.68
N LEU A 119 19.93 -9.63 -17.51
CA LEU A 119 19.04 -8.70 -16.82
C LEU A 119 19.90 -7.78 -15.97
N GLN A 120 19.82 -6.48 -16.21
CA GLN A 120 20.45 -5.45 -15.39
C GLN A 120 19.35 -4.57 -14.81
N ARG A 121 19.34 -4.39 -13.48
CA ARG A 121 18.40 -3.48 -12.83
C ARG A 121 18.71 -2.03 -13.24
N VAL A 122 17.68 -1.29 -13.58
CA VAL A 122 17.76 0.11 -14.01
C VAL A 122 17.76 1.03 -12.81
N SER A 123 18.63 2.04 -12.85
CA SER A 123 18.70 3.13 -11.89
C SER A 123 18.42 4.48 -12.57
N GLN A 124 18.03 5.47 -11.77
CA GLN A 124 17.88 6.83 -12.26
C GLN A 124 19.22 7.34 -12.82
N GLY A 125 19.19 8.01 -13.98
CA GLY A 125 20.38 8.50 -14.66
C GLY A 125 20.97 7.53 -15.68
N ASP A 126 20.60 6.24 -15.65
CA ASP A 126 21.07 5.25 -16.61
C ASP A 126 20.75 5.65 -18.05
N LEU A 127 21.63 5.25 -18.97
CA LEU A 127 21.44 5.44 -20.40
C LEU A 127 20.89 4.16 -21.03
N ILE A 128 19.84 4.32 -21.82
CA ILE A 128 19.26 3.26 -22.65
C ILE A 128 19.80 3.42 -24.06
N MET A 129 20.51 2.40 -24.50
CA MET A 129 21.15 2.33 -25.80
C MET A 129 20.24 1.66 -26.84
N PRO A 130 20.37 2.00 -28.13
CA PRO A 130 19.74 1.26 -29.22
C PRO A 130 19.98 -0.27 -29.13
N GLY A 131 18.95 -1.05 -29.42
CA GLY A 131 18.92 -2.50 -29.30
C GLY A 131 18.58 -3.04 -27.91
N GLN A 132 18.49 -2.20 -26.88
CA GLN A 132 18.15 -2.63 -25.52
C GLN A 132 16.64 -2.67 -25.28
N THR A 133 16.20 -3.67 -24.51
CA THR A 133 14.81 -3.84 -24.10
C THR A 133 14.66 -3.53 -22.61
N LEU A 134 13.74 -2.64 -22.27
CA LEU A 134 13.26 -2.40 -20.92
C LEU A 134 12.09 -3.32 -20.61
N VAL A 135 12.16 -3.98 -19.46
CA VAL A 135 11.10 -4.82 -18.90
C VAL A 135 10.73 -4.24 -17.54
N THR A 136 9.46 -3.91 -17.36
CA THR A 136 8.91 -3.44 -16.08
C THR A 136 8.06 -4.54 -15.45
N GLU A 137 8.26 -4.82 -14.17
CA GLU A 137 7.42 -5.72 -13.37
C GLU A 137 6.08 -5.04 -13.00
N ASP A 138 5.26 -5.68 -12.15
CA ASP A 138 3.92 -5.21 -11.80
C ASP A 138 3.92 -3.91 -10.97
N ASP A 139 5.01 -3.66 -10.23
CA ASP A 139 5.28 -2.42 -9.50
C ASP A 139 6.25 -1.47 -10.24
N GLY A 140 6.68 -1.86 -11.45
CA GLY A 140 7.72 -1.20 -12.21
C GLY A 140 7.22 -0.02 -13.03
N PHE A 141 7.77 1.17 -12.83
CA PHE A 141 7.48 2.35 -13.64
C PHE A 141 8.76 3.06 -14.03
N THR A 142 8.83 3.58 -15.25
CA THR A 142 9.98 4.42 -15.65
C THR A 142 9.58 5.56 -16.59
N HIS A 143 10.29 6.67 -16.46
CA HIS A 143 10.19 7.82 -17.35
C HIS A 143 11.51 8.02 -18.09
N LEU A 144 11.47 8.03 -19.42
CA LEU A 144 12.62 8.22 -20.28
C LEU A 144 12.60 9.61 -20.92
N ILE A 145 13.76 10.26 -20.92
CA ILE A 145 14.01 11.50 -21.64
C ILE A 145 14.88 11.18 -22.86
N PHE A 146 14.40 11.59 -24.03
CA PHE A 146 15.11 11.52 -25.29
C PHE A 146 15.61 12.92 -25.68
N PRO A 147 16.55 13.02 -26.63
CA PRO A 147 16.98 14.30 -27.18
C PRO A 147 15.81 15.18 -27.66
N ASP A 148 16.02 16.49 -27.60
CA ASP A 148 15.08 17.54 -28.01
C ASP A 148 13.75 17.56 -27.24
N ASN A 149 13.75 17.23 -25.95
CA ASN A 149 12.59 17.28 -25.05
C ASN A 149 11.43 16.38 -25.49
N LYS A 150 11.76 15.13 -25.88
CA LYS A 150 10.78 14.07 -26.14
C LYS A 150 10.80 13.10 -24.96
N TYR A 151 9.63 12.61 -24.57
CA TYR A 151 9.49 11.84 -23.34
C TYR A 151 8.67 10.57 -23.58
N THR A 152 9.03 9.49 -22.88
CA THR A 152 8.24 8.26 -22.86
C THR A 152 8.08 7.79 -21.43
N ARG A 153 6.84 7.66 -20.97
CA ARG A 153 6.51 6.97 -19.72
C ARG A 153 6.14 5.53 -20.04
N ILE A 154 6.73 4.60 -19.32
CA ILE A 154 6.50 3.16 -19.45
C ILE A 154 5.83 2.71 -18.15
N SER A 155 4.63 2.12 -18.29
CA SER A 155 3.86 1.60 -17.15
C SER A 155 4.30 0.18 -16.79
N SER A 156 3.85 -0.32 -15.64
CA SER A 156 4.07 -1.69 -15.20
C SER A 156 3.64 -2.75 -16.22
N GLY A 157 4.27 -3.93 -16.13
CA GLY A 157 4.00 -5.07 -17.02
C GLY A 157 4.42 -4.89 -18.49
N SER A 158 5.18 -3.85 -18.83
CA SER A 158 5.58 -3.51 -20.20
C SER A 158 6.90 -4.13 -20.64
N LYS A 159 7.01 -4.38 -21.94
CA LYS A 159 8.26 -4.77 -22.62
C LYS A 159 8.51 -3.85 -23.81
N PHE A 160 9.43 -2.92 -23.64
CA PHE A 160 9.69 -1.81 -24.56
C PHE A 160 11.14 -1.84 -25.05
N THR A 161 11.36 -1.91 -26.35
CA THR A 161 12.68 -1.92 -26.96
C THR A 161 12.97 -0.61 -27.66
N LEU A 162 14.15 -0.04 -27.40
CA LEU A 162 14.68 1.08 -28.17
C LEU A 162 15.32 0.52 -29.45
N THR A 163 14.56 0.38 -30.53
CA THR A 163 15.05 -0.27 -31.77
C THR A 163 16.23 0.49 -32.35
N TYR A 164 16.04 1.77 -32.64
CA TYR A 164 17.12 2.67 -33.02
C TYR A 164 16.87 4.09 -32.52
N LEU A 165 17.97 4.80 -32.27
CA LEU A 165 17.97 6.20 -31.88
C LEU A 165 19.26 6.86 -32.38
N VAL A 166 19.13 7.68 -33.42
CA VAL A 166 20.28 8.33 -34.08
C VAL A 166 19.96 9.74 -34.50
N LYS A 167 21.00 10.56 -34.63
CA LYS A 167 20.94 11.84 -35.35
C LYS A 167 21.64 11.71 -36.69
N LEU A 168 20.99 12.22 -37.74
CA LEU A 168 21.57 12.33 -39.07
C LEU A 168 22.46 13.59 -39.18
N SER A 169 23.18 13.71 -40.29
CA SER A 169 24.08 14.85 -40.55
C SER A 169 23.39 16.22 -40.63
N ASP A 170 22.06 16.26 -40.80
CA ASP A 170 21.25 17.49 -40.71
C ASP A 170 20.71 17.75 -39.29
N ASN A 171 21.22 17.03 -38.28
CA ASN A 171 20.79 17.03 -36.89
C ASN A 171 19.30 16.65 -36.72
N SER A 172 18.71 15.93 -37.68
CA SER A 172 17.39 15.32 -37.50
C SER A 172 17.48 14.05 -36.66
N LEU A 173 16.65 13.97 -35.62
CA LEU A 173 16.52 12.79 -34.77
C LEU A 173 15.64 11.73 -35.45
N LYS A 174 16.15 10.51 -35.51
CA LYS A 174 15.43 9.31 -35.96
C LYS A 174 15.29 8.35 -34.79
N ALA A 175 14.05 8.08 -34.40
CA ALA A 175 13.73 7.20 -33.28
C ALA A 175 12.64 6.21 -33.66
N GLU A 176 12.90 4.92 -33.42
CA GLU A 176 11.89 3.86 -33.48
C GLU A 176 11.96 3.01 -32.23
N PHE A 177 10.79 2.64 -31.75
CA PHE A 177 10.59 1.80 -30.59
C PHE A 177 9.78 0.58 -30.97
N PHE A 178 9.93 -0.50 -30.21
CA PHE A 178 9.07 -1.67 -30.30
C PHE A 178 8.42 -1.94 -28.96
N LEU A 179 7.09 -1.88 -28.90
CA LEU A 179 6.30 -2.27 -27.73
C LEU A 179 5.70 -3.65 -27.98
N GLU A 180 6.19 -4.65 -27.24
CA GLU A 180 5.74 -6.03 -27.35
C GLU A 180 4.49 -6.28 -26.52
N LYS A 181 4.44 -5.75 -25.29
CA LYS A 181 3.29 -5.80 -24.39
C LYS A 181 3.27 -4.61 -23.43
N GLY A 182 2.10 -4.36 -22.83
CA GLY A 182 1.93 -3.34 -21.78
C GLY A 182 1.56 -1.97 -22.34
N ARG A 183 2.02 -0.91 -21.68
CA ARG A 183 1.54 0.45 -21.93
C ARG A 183 2.64 1.48 -21.89
N ILE A 184 2.60 2.39 -22.87
CA ILE A 184 3.43 3.58 -22.90
C ILE A 184 2.60 4.85 -23.10
N THR A 185 3.16 5.98 -22.67
CA THR A 185 2.68 7.31 -23.02
C THR A 185 3.84 8.11 -23.59
N HIS A 186 3.72 8.57 -24.82
CA HIS A 186 4.70 9.46 -25.42
C HIS A 186 4.23 10.90 -25.33
N ALA A 187 5.16 11.81 -25.03
CA ALA A 187 4.92 13.24 -25.07
C ALA A 187 6.01 13.92 -25.91
N VAL A 188 5.62 14.41 -27.09
CA VAL A 188 6.47 15.15 -28.02
C VAL A 188 5.99 16.60 -28.06
N LYS A 189 6.54 17.44 -27.18
CA LYS A 189 6.04 18.81 -26.93
C LYS A 189 6.28 19.78 -28.09
N LYS A 190 7.30 19.54 -28.91
CA LYS A 190 7.63 20.35 -30.09
C LYS A 190 7.25 19.59 -31.37
N GLN A 191 6.78 20.30 -32.39
CA GLN A 191 6.56 19.69 -33.69
C GLN A 191 7.88 19.12 -34.23
N LEU A 192 7.79 17.91 -34.79
CA LEU A 192 8.92 17.28 -35.46
C LEU A 192 9.30 18.08 -36.71
N LYS A 193 10.60 18.22 -36.96
CA LYS A 193 11.11 18.72 -38.24
C LYS A 193 10.74 17.75 -39.37
N ALA A 194 10.77 18.22 -40.61
CA ALA A 194 10.35 17.41 -41.78
C ALA A 194 11.06 16.06 -41.91
N ASN A 195 12.34 15.98 -41.50
CA ASN A 195 13.15 14.76 -41.54
C ASN A 195 13.29 14.11 -40.15
N GLU A 196 12.49 14.44 -39.15
CA GLU A 196 12.53 13.76 -37.85
C GLU A 196 11.51 12.62 -37.79
N THR A 197 11.85 11.54 -37.09
CA THR A 197 10.92 10.44 -36.82
C THR A 197 10.88 10.08 -35.35
N PHE A 198 9.68 9.73 -34.90
CA PHE A 198 9.44 9.23 -33.55
C PHE A 198 8.29 8.23 -33.64
N THR A 199 8.63 6.98 -33.91
CA THR A 199 7.67 5.94 -34.27
C THR A 199 7.68 4.80 -33.27
N THR A 200 6.51 4.21 -33.03
CA THR A 200 6.40 3.01 -32.21
C THR A 200 5.76 1.90 -33.02
N ARG A 201 6.44 0.76 -33.07
CA ARG A 201 5.94 -0.46 -33.69
C ARG A 201 5.45 -1.42 -32.62
N THR A 202 4.47 -2.21 -32.98
CA THR A 202 3.98 -3.35 -32.21
C THR A 202 3.83 -4.54 -33.16
N PRO A 203 3.40 -5.72 -32.68
CA PRO A 203 3.10 -6.83 -33.57
C PRO A 203 2.01 -6.52 -34.62
N VAL A 204 1.11 -5.56 -34.37
CA VAL A 204 -0.09 -5.34 -35.22
C VAL A 204 -0.23 -3.93 -35.78
N SER A 205 0.57 -2.96 -35.32
CA SER A 205 0.46 -1.57 -35.79
C SER A 205 1.76 -0.79 -35.73
N VAL A 206 1.82 0.31 -36.47
CA VAL A 206 2.86 1.34 -36.37
C VAL A 206 2.20 2.68 -36.08
N THR A 207 2.72 3.40 -35.09
CA THR A 207 2.29 4.77 -34.77
C THR A 207 3.40 5.76 -35.09
N GLY A 208 3.03 6.91 -35.65
CA GLY A 208 3.92 8.04 -35.91
C GLY A 208 3.30 9.35 -35.43
N VAL A 209 4.11 10.27 -34.93
CA VAL A 209 3.62 11.53 -34.35
C VAL A 209 4.20 12.76 -35.01
N ARG A 210 3.45 13.87 -34.90
CA ARG A 210 3.93 15.20 -35.28
C ARG A 210 3.53 16.22 -34.22
N GLY A 211 4.30 16.29 -33.14
CA GLY A 211 4.02 17.16 -31.99
C GLY A 211 2.76 16.74 -31.23
N THR A 212 2.84 15.59 -30.55
CA THR A 212 1.67 14.84 -30.08
C THR A 212 1.92 14.26 -28.70
N GLU A 213 0.87 14.18 -27.88
CA GLU A 213 0.84 13.38 -26.66
C GLU A 213 -0.18 12.25 -26.87
N TYR A 214 0.24 11.00 -26.70
CA TYR A 214 -0.63 9.86 -26.95
C TYR A 214 -0.26 8.65 -26.09
N ARG A 215 -1.24 7.76 -25.91
CA ARG A 215 -1.08 6.48 -25.23
C ARG A 215 -1.17 5.35 -26.24
N LEU A 216 -0.35 4.33 -26.02
CA LEU A 216 -0.40 3.07 -26.74
C LEU A 216 -0.44 1.94 -25.71
N LYS A 217 -1.44 1.08 -25.84
CA LYS A 217 -1.66 -0.11 -25.01
C LYS A 217 -1.65 -1.33 -25.92
N VAL A 218 -0.91 -2.36 -25.55
CA VAL A 218 -0.99 -3.69 -26.16
C VAL A 218 -1.65 -4.59 -25.13
N THR A 219 -2.86 -5.03 -25.42
CA THR A 219 -3.65 -5.91 -24.55
C THR A 219 -3.17 -7.36 -24.68
N ASP A 220 -3.60 -8.24 -23.76
CA ASP A 220 -3.18 -9.64 -23.73
C ASP A 220 -3.63 -10.44 -24.97
N ASP A 221 -4.71 -10.01 -25.63
CA ASP A 221 -5.21 -10.52 -26.90
C ASP A 221 -4.51 -9.89 -28.13
N ASN A 222 -3.36 -9.23 -27.93
CA ASN A 222 -2.58 -8.52 -28.97
C ASN A 222 -3.38 -7.46 -29.73
N VAL A 223 -4.38 -6.86 -29.09
CA VAL A 223 -5.10 -5.71 -29.63
C VAL A 223 -4.39 -4.44 -29.19
N ASN A 224 -4.19 -3.57 -30.16
CA ASN A 224 -3.57 -2.28 -29.92
C ASN A 224 -4.63 -1.21 -29.71
N ILE A 225 -4.59 -0.53 -28.58
CA ILE A 225 -5.42 0.65 -28.31
C ILE A 225 -4.52 1.88 -28.39
N VAL A 226 -4.85 2.79 -29.31
CA VAL A 226 -4.14 4.07 -29.50
C VAL A 226 -5.08 5.20 -29.13
N GLU A 227 -4.61 6.13 -28.28
CA GLU A 227 -5.42 7.23 -27.75
C GLU A 227 -4.66 8.55 -27.87
N THR A 228 -5.16 9.51 -28.65
CA THR A 228 -4.50 10.80 -28.85
C THR A 228 -4.99 11.81 -27.82
N LEU A 229 -4.10 12.29 -26.95
CA LEU A 229 -4.41 13.30 -25.91
C LEU A 229 -4.19 14.73 -26.41
N GLN A 230 -3.18 14.93 -27.25
CA GLN A 230 -2.86 16.20 -27.91
C GLN A 230 -2.27 15.95 -29.29
N GLY A 231 -2.49 16.86 -30.24
CA GLY A 231 -1.94 16.74 -31.61
C GLY A 231 -2.69 15.71 -32.46
N VAL A 232 -1.94 15.04 -33.35
CA VAL A 232 -2.45 14.00 -34.25
C VAL A 232 -1.47 12.82 -34.27
N VAL A 233 -1.98 11.60 -34.22
CA VAL A 233 -1.19 10.36 -34.38
C VAL A 233 -1.53 9.76 -35.74
N GLN A 234 -0.54 9.41 -36.54
CA GLN A 234 -0.74 8.51 -37.68
C GLN A 234 -0.66 7.07 -37.18
N VAL A 235 -1.69 6.29 -37.43
CA VAL A 235 -1.79 4.87 -37.03
C VAL A 235 -1.91 4.04 -38.30
N ALA A 236 -0.95 3.14 -38.52
CA ALA A 236 -0.97 2.19 -39.61
C ALA A 236 -1.17 0.77 -39.06
N GLY A 237 -2.14 0.06 -39.62
CA GLY A 237 -2.24 -1.40 -39.52
C GLY A 237 -1.80 -2.04 -40.83
N GLU A 238 -1.89 -3.36 -40.93
CA GLU A 238 -1.42 -4.09 -42.11
C GLU A 238 -2.18 -3.71 -43.40
N LYS A 239 -3.48 -3.42 -43.28
CA LYS A 239 -4.39 -3.16 -44.42
C LYS A 239 -4.81 -1.70 -44.57
N GLY A 240 -4.07 -0.77 -43.98
CA GLY A 240 -4.30 0.66 -44.18
C GLY A 240 -3.91 1.54 -42.98
N GLU A 241 -4.06 2.84 -43.18
CA GLU A 241 -3.68 3.87 -42.22
C GLU A 241 -4.87 4.77 -41.83
N LEU A 242 -4.68 5.49 -40.73
CA LEU A 242 -5.65 6.39 -40.12
C LEU A 242 -4.93 7.54 -39.41
N SER A 243 -5.34 8.77 -39.71
CA SER A 243 -4.98 9.93 -38.89
C SER A 243 -5.94 10.05 -37.70
N LEU A 244 -5.42 9.95 -36.48
CA LEU A 244 -6.17 9.97 -35.24
C LEU A 244 -5.99 11.32 -34.51
N PRO A 245 -6.98 12.22 -34.57
CA PRO A 245 -6.88 13.54 -33.95
C PRO A 245 -7.05 13.48 -32.43
N LYS A 246 -6.71 14.58 -31.76
CA LYS A 246 -6.90 14.79 -30.32
C LYS A 246 -8.31 14.38 -29.85
N GLY A 247 -8.37 13.71 -28.69
CA GLY A 247 -9.61 13.31 -28.04
C GLY A 247 -10.23 12.06 -28.64
N MET A 248 -9.55 11.39 -29.58
CA MET A 248 -10.03 10.16 -30.19
C MET A 248 -9.11 8.97 -29.90
N GLY A 249 -9.72 7.78 -29.92
CA GLY A 249 -9.07 6.49 -29.82
C GLY A 249 -9.39 5.61 -31.03
N THR A 250 -8.52 4.65 -31.31
CA THR A 250 -8.76 3.57 -32.27
C THR A 250 -8.20 2.25 -31.75
N LYS A 251 -8.72 1.13 -32.27
CA LYS A 251 -8.18 -0.21 -32.05
C LYS A 251 -7.59 -0.76 -33.34
N VAL A 252 -6.50 -1.50 -33.22
CA VAL A 252 -5.88 -2.24 -34.32
C VAL A 252 -5.70 -3.70 -33.94
N GLU A 253 -6.15 -4.58 -34.82
CA GLU A 253 -6.07 -6.04 -34.68
C GLU A 253 -5.15 -6.60 -35.76
N ALA A 254 -4.57 -7.78 -35.52
CA ALA A 254 -3.68 -8.45 -36.47
C ALA A 254 -4.33 -8.61 -37.86
N GLY A 255 -3.60 -8.27 -38.92
CA GLY A 255 -4.08 -8.40 -40.30
C GLY A 255 -5.22 -7.45 -40.70
N ARG A 256 -5.54 -6.46 -39.86
CA ARG A 256 -6.64 -5.50 -40.10
C ARG A 256 -6.12 -4.07 -40.26
N ARG A 257 -6.98 -3.20 -40.80
CA ARG A 257 -6.80 -1.74 -40.76
C ARG A 257 -7.24 -1.20 -39.39
N PRO A 258 -6.77 -0.02 -38.97
CA PRO A 258 -7.28 0.64 -37.77
C PRO A 258 -8.80 0.84 -37.86
N ARG A 259 -9.52 0.59 -36.77
CA ARG A 259 -10.97 0.83 -36.68
C ARG A 259 -11.27 2.33 -36.80
N ALA A 260 -12.51 2.66 -37.14
CA ALA A 260 -12.95 4.06 -37.18
C ALA A 260 -12.68 4.75 -35.82
N PRO A 261 -12.18 6.01 -35.81
CA PRO A 261 -11.97 6.76 -34.59
C PRO A 261 -13.24 6.83 -33.71
N LYS A 262 -13.07 6.62 -32.41
CA LYS A 262 -14.10 6.85 -31.40
C LYS A 262 -13.66 7.96 -30.45
N THR A 263 -14.58 8.79 -29.99
CA THR A 263 -14.28 9.79 -28.95
C THR A 263 -13.90 9.09 -27.65
N LEU A 264 -12.83 9.56 -27.00
CA LEU A 264 -12.42 9.10 -25.68
C LEU A 264 -13.50 9.47 -24.63
N PRO A 265 -13.67 8.69 -23.55
CA PRO A 265 -14.60 9.06 -22.50
C PRO A 265 -14.24 10.40 -21.87
N ALA A 266 -15.24 11.06 -21.28
CA ALA A 266 -15.04 12.32 -20.56
C ALA A 266 -14.10 12.11 -19.35
N ALA A 267 -13.33 13.13 -19.01
CA ALA A 267 -12.52 13.10 -17.81
C ALA A 267 -13.44 13.00 -16.57
N PRO A 268 -13.08 12.17 -15.58
CA PRO A 268 -13.87 12.06 -14.37
C PRO A 268 -13.76 13.31 -13.50
N GLU A 269 -14.69 13.43 -12.55
CA GLU A 269 -14.55 14.39 -11.45
C GLU A 269 -13.39 14.01 -10.53
N THR A 270 -12.79 15.02 -9.93
CA THR A 270 -11.66 14.85 -9.00
C THR A 270 -12.20 14.36 -7.65
N PRO A 271 -11.68 13.27 -7.08
CA PRO A 271 -12.16 12.77 -5.79
C PRO A 271 -11.79 13.74 -4.67
N VAL A 272 -12.67 13.85 -3.67
CA VAL A 272 -12.40 14.59 -2.44
C VAL A 272 -11.71 13.66 -1.45
N ILE A 273 -10.54 14.07 -0.97
CA ILE A 273 -9.76 13.36 0.06
C ILE A 273 -9.22 14.38 1.06
N SER A 274 -8.96 13.95 2.29
CA SER A 274 -8.24 14.74 3.29
C SER A 274 -6.88 15.16 2.75
N ASP A 275 -6.51 16.43 2.99
CA ASP A 275 -5.19 16.95 2.61
C ASP A 275 -4.06 16.17 3.28
N ILE A 276 -4.28 15.69 4.51
CA ILE A 276 -3.34 14.85 5.26
C ILE A 276 -4.03 13.54 5.65
N VAL A 277 -3.46 12.44 5.19
CA VAL A 277 -3.85 11.08 5.51
C VAL A 277 -2.94 10.57 6.63
N LYS A 278 -3.52 10.32 7.80
CA LYS A 278 -2.78 10.01 9.04
C LYS A 278 -2.56 8.51 9.29
N GLU A 279 -3.09 7.66 8.43
CA GLU A 279 -3.04 6.21 8.59
C GLU A 279 -3.04 5.48 7.25
N LEU A 280 -2.61 4.21 7.28
CA LEU A 280 -2.70 3.30 6.15
C LEU A 280 -3.79 2.24 6.39
N PRO A 281 -4.44 1.72 5.33
CA PRO A 281 -4.23 2.09 3.93
C PRO A 281 -4.90 3.42 3.56
N VAL A 282 -4.30 4.15 2.60
CA VAL A 282 -4.97 5.31 2.00
C VAL A 282 -6.15 4.81 1.17
N LYS A 283 -7.36 5.30 1.48
CA LYS A 283 -8.59 4.99 0.75
C LYS A 283 -9.01 6.21 -0.05
N ILE A 284 -8.87 6.15 -1.38
CA ILE A 284 -9.36 7.20 -2.28
C ILE A 284 -10.67 6.70 -2.90
N PRO A 285 -11.79 7.44 -2.77
CA PRO A 285 -13.05 7.05 -3.38
C PRO A 285 -12.94 7.11 -4.91
N SER A 286 -13.41 6.06 -5.58
CA SER A 286 -13.63 6.09 -7.02
C SER A 286 -14.97 6.79 -7.31
N PRO A 287 -15.06 7.64 -8.34
CA PRO A 287 -16.32 8.31 -8.67
C PRO A 287 -17.46 7.33 -8.91
N SER A 288 -18.70 7.77 -8.69
CA SER A 288 -19.91 7.01 -9.01
C SER A 288 -19.99 6.71 -10.51
N ALA A 289 -20.83 5.74 -10.88
CA ALA A 289 -20.91 5.26 -12.26
C ALA A 289 -21.36 6.39 -13.22
N GLY A 290 -20.42 6.86 -14.05
CA GLY A 290 -20.75 7.64 -15.23
C GLY A 290 -21.25 6.72 -16.35
N ASN A 291 -22.17 7.20 -17.18
CA ASN A 291 -22.67 6.44 -18.33
C ASN A 291 -21.50 5.94 -19.20
N GLY A 292 -21.40 4.63 -19.42
CA GLY A 292 -20.39 4.00 -20.28
C GLY A 292 -18.99 3.85 -19.67
N VAL A 293 -18.80 4.10 -18.37
CA VAL A 293 -17.52 3.89 -17.67
C VAL A 293 -17.48 2.51 -17.01
N ALA A 294 -16.53 1.68 -17.42
CA ALA A 294 -16.31 0.34 -16.87
C ALA A 294 -15.43 0.37 -15.61
N LEU A 295 -14.33 1.13 -15.66
CA LEU A 295 -13.33 1.21 -14.59
C LEU A 295 -12.77 2.62 -14.50
N TYR A 296 -12.21 2.95 -13.34
CA TYR A 296 -11.35 4.11 -13.16
C TYR A 296 -9.91 3.65 -12.94
N HIS A 297 -8.97 4.44 -13.43
CA HIS A 297 -7.54 4.21 -13.28
C HIS A 297 -6.93 5.40 -12.56
N LEU A 298 -6.33 5.12 -11.40
CA LEU A 298 -5.62 6.06 -10.56
C LEU A 298 -4.12 5.83 -10.70
N ARG A 299 -3.39 6.89 -11.04
CA ARG A 299 -1.93 6.96 -10.91
C ARG A 299 -1.58 7.90 -9.77
N VAL A 300 -0.64 7.48 -8.92
CA VAL A 300 -0.08 8.30 -7.85
C VAL A 300 1.36 8.64 -8.19
N THR A 301 1.73 9.91 -8.07
CA THR A 301 3.07 10.43 -8.37
C THR A 301 3.63 11.27 -7.24
N THR A 302 4.95 11.49 -7.25
CA THR A 302 5.63 12.40 -6.30
C THR A 302 5.89 13.79 -6.86
N ASP A 303 5.49 14.04 -8.10
CA ASP A 303 5.56 15.34 -8.77
C ASP A 303 4.22 15.72 -9.41
N GLU A 304 3.93 17.02 -9.42
CA GLU A 304 2.70 17.59 -9.97
C GLU A 304 2.59 17.42 -11.51
N GLN A 305 3.71 17.20 -12.20
CA GLN A 305 3.72 17.00 -13.66
C GLN A 305 3.37 15.56 -14.05
N GLY A 306 3.33 14.63 -13.09
CA GLY A 306 2.94 13.23 -13.29
C GLY A 306 4.02 12.35 -13.93
N TYR A 307 5.30 12.73 -13.82
CA TYR A 307 6.44 12.01 -14.40
C TYR A 307 6.90 10.84 -13.53
N ASN A 308 6.94 11.02 -12.21
CA ASN A 308 7.45 10.08 -11.22
C ASN A 308 6.30 9.25 -10.64
N THR A 309 5.87 8.24 -11.40
CA THR A 309 4.80 7.34 -10.97
C THR A 309 5.32 6.40 -9.90
N VAL A 310 4.70 6.40 -8.73
CA VAL A 310 5.03 5.46 -7.65
C VAL A 310 4.07 4.28 -7.59
N LEU A 311 2.82 4.48 -8.04
CA LEU A 311 1.79 3.46 -7.99
C LEU A 311 0.72 3.73 -9.05
N ALA A 312 0.12 2.66 -9.57
CA ALA A 312 -1.07 2.71 -10.40
C ALA A 312 -2.06 1.61 -9.98
N LYS A 313 -3.35 1.94 -9.92
CA LYS A 313 -4.43 1.01 -9.54
C LYS A 313 -5.68 1.26 -10.38
N THR A 314 -6.49 0.22 -10.54
CA THR A 314 -7.82 0.32 -11.14
C THR A 314 -8.89 0.00 -10.11
N ALA A 315 -10.05 0.64 -10.20
CA ALA A 315 -11.21 0.37 -9.37
C ALA A 315 -12.50 0.47 -10.21
N LYS A 316 -13.54 -0.26 -9.81
CA LYS A 316 -14.88 -0.08 -10.37
C LYS A 316 -15.51 1.21 -9.83
N SER A 317 -16.52 1.70 -10.54
CA SER A 317 -17.35 2.82 -10.10
C SER A 317 -17.91 2.61 -8.69
N GLY A 318 -17.82 3.63 -7.84
CA GLY A 318 -18.26 3.58 -6.44
C GLY A 318 -17.41 2.73 -5.48
N ALA A 319 -16.32 2.11 -5.95
CA ALA A 319 -15.37 1.39 -5.08
C ALA A 319 -14.30 2.34 -4.49
N PHE A 320 -13.35 1.80 -3.73
CA PHE A 320 -12.19 2.53 -3.23
C PHE A 320 -10.90 2.04 -3.88
N PHE A 321 -10.02 2.97 -4.24
CA PHE A 321 -8.62 2.66 -4.42
C PHE A 321 -7.99 2.49 -3.04
N THR A 322 -7.49 1.28 -2.75
CA THR A 322 -6.84 0.96 -1.47
C THR A 322 -5.33 0.92 -1.69
N LEU A 323 -4.62 1.87 -1.09
CA LEU A 323 -3.16 1.99 -1.19
C LEU A 323 -2.53 1.48 0.12
N LEU A 324 -2.04 0.24 0.07
CA LEU A 324 -1.54 -0.47 1.26
C LEU A 324 -0.17 0.02 1.74
N ALA A 325 0.70 0.41 0.82
CA ALA A 325 2.08 0.77 1.11
C ALA A 325 2.43 2.06 0.36
N LEU A 326 2.36 3.18 1.07
CA LEU A 326 2.79 4.47 0.60
C LEU A 326 3.57 5.13 1.74
N ALA A 327 4.82 5.53 1.48
CA ALA A 327 5.66 6.15 2.51
C ALA A 327 5.12 7.54 2.88
N ASP A 328 5.47 8.04 4.06
CA ASP A 328 5.19 9.43 4.44
C ASP A 328 5.79 10.39 3.41
N GLY A 329 4.98 11.36 2.94
CA GLY A 329 5.37 12.27 1.86
C GLY A 329 4.19 12.93 1.15
N ASN A 330 4.51 13.81 0.20
CA ASN A 330 3.51 14.51 -0.63
C ASN A 330 3.31 13.77 -1.96
N TYR A 331 2.05 13.63 -2.35
CA TYR A 331 1.66 12.89 -3.54
C TYR A 331 0.63 13.65 -4.38
N PHE A 332 0.60 13.32 -5.67
CA PHE A 332 -0.38 13.80 -6.63
C PHE A 332 -1.11 12.62 -7.28
N GLY A 333 -2.44 12.64 -7.22
CA GLY A 333 -3.31 11.66 -7.85
C GLY A 333 -3.79 12.12 -9.22
N PHE A 334 -3.66 11.26 -10.23
CA PHE A 334 -4.16 11.44 -11.58
C PHE A 334 -5.21 10.38 -11.87
N LEU A 335 -6.47 10.82 -11.99
CA LEU A 335 -7.60 9.93 -12.21
C LEU A 335 -8.08 9.99 -13.67
N THR A 336 -8.34 8.83 -14.25
CA THR A 336 -8.92 8.67 -15.60
C THR A 336 -10.07 7.67 -15.58
N ALA A 337 -11.06 7.86 -16.44
CA ALA A 337 -12.14 6.90 -16.69
C ALA A 337 -11.76 5.99 -17.86
N ILE A 338 -12.12 4.71 -17.78
CA ILE A 338 -11.94 3.69 -18.82
C ILE A 338 -13.33 3.19 -19.22
N ASP A 339 -13.68 3.29 -20.51
CA ASP A 339 -14.95 2.81 -21.04
C ASP A 339 -14.97 1.27 -21.22
N GLU A 340 -16.12 0.71 -21.57
CA GLU A 340 -16.29 -0.74 -21.81
C GLU A 340 -15.44 -1.27 -22.97
N GLU A 341 -14.97 -0.39 -23.85
CA GLU A 341 -14.05 -0.73 -24.92
C GLU A 341 -12.57 -0.59 -24.50
N GLY A 342 -12.26 -0.14 -23.29
CA GLY A 342 -10.89 0.04 -22.80
C GLY A 342 -10.23 1.36 -23.20
N PHE A 343 -10.99 2.28 -23.81
CA PHE A 343 -10.53 3.65 -24.07
C PHE A 343 -10.53 4.46 -22.79
N GLU A 344 -9.50 5.28 -22.60
CA GLU A 344 -9.23 6.00 -21.38
C GLU A 344 -9.24 7.50 -21.60
N SER A 345 -9.94 8.20 -20.71
CA SER A 345 -10.16 9.63 -20.76
C SER A 345 -8.87 10.43 -20.63
N GLN A 346 -8.95 11.74 -20.88
CA GLN A 346 -7.96 12.64 -20.30
C GLN A 346 -8.00 12.56 -18.77
N ALA A 347 -6.87 12.84 -18.13
CA ALA A 347 -6.82 12.88 -16.68
C ALA A 347 -7.68 14.04 -16.16
N ALA A 348 -8.36 13.81 -15.04
CA ALA A 348 -8.90 14.88 -14.23
C ALA A 348 -7.79 15.83 -13.78
N ARG A 349 -8.18 16.99 -13.24
CA ARG A 349 -7.21 17.87 -12.57
C ARG A 349 -6.49 17.06 -11.47
N PRO A 350 -5.15 17.13 -11.37
CA PRO A 350 -4.46 16.40 -10.32
C PRO A 350 -4.90 16.91 -8.95
N PHE A 351 -5.11 15.98 -8.02
CA PHE A 351 -5.37 16.29 -6.61
C PHE A 351 -4.13 15.94 -5.79
N SER A 352 -3.80 16.78 -4.82
CA SER A 352 -2.69 16.54 -3.89
C SER A 352 -3.18 15.94 -2.60
N PHE A 353 -2.37 15.10 -1.98
CA PHE A 353 -2.55 14.63 -0.61
C PHE A 353 -1.20 14.31 0.02
N GLN A 354 -1.09 14.48 1.32
CA GLN A 354 0.06 14.10 2.11
C GLN A 354 -0.23 12.81 2.86
N VAL A 355 0.66 11.84 2.79
CA VAL A 355 0.68 10.74 3.77
C VAL A 355 1.59 11.14 4.89
N ARG A 356 1.07 11.10 6.12
CA ARG A 356 1.87 11.36 7.32
C ARG A 356 1.37 10.49 8.47
N THR A 357 2.01 9.35 8.63
CA THR A 357 1.70 8.36 9.66
C THR A 357 2.58 8.51 10.90
N ILE A 358 3.63 9.34 10.83
CA ILE A 358 4.56 9.58 11.94
C ILE A 358 4.44 11.03 12.47
N PRO A 359 4.29 11.23 13.79
CA PRO A 359 4.09 10.21 14.83
C PRO A 359 2.72 9.53 14.71
N GLY A 360 2.68 8.25 15.08
CA GLY A 360 1.45 7.47 15.16
C GLY A 360 0.62 7.80 16.41
N ALA A 361 -0.62 7.31 16.43
CA ALA A 361 -1.45 7.34 17.63
C ALA A 361 -0.77 6.55 18.77
N PRO A 362 -0.66 7.10 19.99
CA PRO A 362 -0.09 6.35 21.11
C PRO A 362 -0.93 5.11 21.46
N ILE A 363 -0.28 4.13 22.09
CA ILE A 363 -0.92 2.90 22.54
C ILE A 363 -0.75 2.83 24.06
N PHE A 364 -1.85 2.72 24.81
CA PHE A 364 -1.79 2.54 26.26
C PHE A 364 -1.08 1.23 26.62
N VAL A 365 -0.16 1.28 27.60
CA VAL A 365 0.59 0.11 28.08
C VAL A 365 -0.35 -0.92 28.72
N SER A 366 -1.35 -0.46 29.47
CA SER A 366 -2.36 -1.31 30.09
C SER A 366 -3.73 -0.65 30.02
N ALA A 367 -4.50 -1.00 28.98
CA ALA A 367 -5.87 -0.56 28.83
C ALA A 367 -6.80 -1.36 29.77
N ARG A 368 -7.63 -0.65 30.52
CA ARG A 368 -8.57 -1.21 31.50
C ARG A 368 -9.87 -1.67 30.85
N LYS A 369 -10.23 -1.10 29.69
CA LYS A 369 -11.36 -1.54 28.85
C LYS A 369 -12.68 -1.68 29.63
N GLY A 370 -12.97 -0.71 30.50
CA GLY A 370 -14.19 -0.62 31.29
C GLY A 370 -14.13 -1.28 32.67
N LYS A 371 -13.00 -1.90 33.05
CA LYS A 371 -12.85 -2.53 34.37
C LYS A 371 -12.95 -1.53 35.52
N ALA A 372 -13.39 -2.05 36.67
CA ALA A 372 -13.45 -1.27 37.90
C ALA A 372 -12.04 -1.00 38.46
N VAL A 373 -11.86 0.20 38.99
CA VAL A 373 -10.69 0.60 39.76
C VAL A 373 -11.16 1.14 41.11
N PHE A 374 -10.44 0.77 42.17
CA PHE A 374 -10.79 1.14 43.54
C PHE A 374 -9.91 2.26 44.09
N ASP A 375 -8.81 2.58 43.41
CA ASP A 375 -7.97 3.73 43.73
C ASP A 375 -8.57 5.00 43.11
N GLN A 376 -8.52 6.10 43.86
CA GLN A 376 -8.90 7.43 43.38
C GLN A 376 -7.74 8.15 42.71
N SER A 377 -6.51 7.65 42.91
CA SER A 377 -5.33 8.01 42.12
C SER A 377 -5.13 6.97 41.01
N LEU A 378 -4.96 7.43 39.77
CA LEU A 378 -4.82 6.53 38.64
C LEU A 378 -3.74 7.01 37.68
N LYS A 379 -2.71 6.19 37.51
CA LYS A 379 -1.69 6.39 36.49
C LYS A 379 -2.11 5.76 35.15
N VAL A 380 -1.99 6.52 34.08
CA VAL A 380 -1.99 6.05 32.69
C VAL A 380 -0.59 6.15 32.12
N GLU A 381 -0.22 5.17 31.31
CA GLU A 381 1.05 5.14 30.59
C GLU A 381 0.79 4.70 29.15
N TRP A 382 1.53 5.28 28.21
CA TRP A 382 1.47 4.89 26.80
C TRP A 382 2.86 4.71 26.22
N LEU A 383 2.93 3.92 25.15
CA LEU A 383 4.15 3.66 24.42
C LEU A 383 4.66 4.94 23.74
N GLN A 384 5.96 5.16 23.86
CA GLN A 384 6.63 6.23 23.13
C GLN A 384 6.86 5.80 21.67
N GLY A 385 6.40 6.62 20.72
CA GLY A 385 6.58 6.41 19.29
C GLY A 385 7.71 7.27 18.70
N GLU A 386 7.98 7.07 17.41
CA GLU A 386 8.92 7.89 16.65
C GLU A 386 8.32 9.25 16.27
N GLY A 387 9.16 10.29 16.18
CA GLY A 387 8.78 11.59 15.62
C GLY A 387 7.86 12.46 16.49
N GLN A 388 7.59 12.04 17.72
CA GLN A 388 6.83 12.80 18.71
C GLN A 388 7.76 13.74 19.50
N GLN A 389 7.23 14.91 19.87
CA GLN A 389 7.83 15.85 20.83
C GLN A 389 7.02 15.96 22.12
N SER A 390 5.68 15.97 22.01
CA SER A 390 4.77 16.04 23.15
C SER A 390 3.51 15.22 22.89
N TYR A 391 2.66 15.12 23.91
CA TYR A 391 1.38 14.42 23.89
C TYR A 391 0.28 15.37 24.31
N ASN A 392 -0.91 15.19 23.74
CA ASN A 392 -2.13 15.77 24.26
C ASN A 392 -3.02 14.68 24.83
N LEU A 393 -3.22 14.72 26.15
CA LEU A 393 -4.03 13.78 26.92
C LEU A 393 -5.37 14.42 27.26
N GLN A 394 -6.44 13.68 27.03
CA GLN A 394 -7.80 14.07 27.40
C GLN A 394 -8.46 13.01 28.28
N LEU A 395 -9.11 13.45 29.35
CA LEU A 395 -10.01 12.66 30.21
C LEU A 395 -11.40 13.29 30.19
N ALA A 396 -12.42 12.48 29.93
CA ALA A 396 -13.82 12.89 29.88
C ALA A 396 -14.71 11.98 30.74
N ILE A 397 -15.91 12.47 31.07
CA ILE A 397 -16.97 11.70 31.72
C ILE A 397 -18.01 11.13 30.74
N ASP A 398 -17.88 11.46 29.45
CA ASP A 398 -18.70 10.95 28.36
C ASP A 398 -17.84 10.38 27.22
N ASP A 399 -18.42 9.46 26.44
CA ASP A 399 -17.71 8.76 25.36
C ASP A 399 -17.49 9.61 24.10
N GLN A 400 -18.21 10.73 23.97
CA GLN A 400 -18.04 11.70 22.88
C GLN A 400 -16.97 12.75 23.20
N PHE A 401 -16.40 12.75 24.42
CA PHE A 401 -15.46 13.75 24.90
C PHE A 401 -16.03 15.19 24.82
N SER A 402 -17.31 15.34 25.15
CA SER A 402 -18.03 16.62 25.17
C SER A 402 -17.77 17.39 26.46
N GLU A 403 -17.57 16.68 27.58
CA GLU A 403 -17.25 17.24 28.89
C GLU A 403 -15.88 16.71 29.37
N LEU A 404 -14.86 17.54 29.18
CA LEU A 404 -13.47 17.22 29.55
C LEU A 404 -13.20 17.63 31.00
N LEU A 405 -12.69 16.68 31.78
CA LEU A 405 -12.12 16.94 33.10
C LEU A 405 -10.64 17.32 33.02
N VAL A 406 -9.91 16.74 32.06
CA VAL A 406 -8.50 17.02 31.81
C VAL A 406 -8.30 17.18 30.30
N ASP A 407 -7.59 18.24 29.90
CA ASP A 407 -7.04 18.43 28.57
C ASP A 407 -5.67 19.10 28.71
N VAL A 408 -4.59 18.31 28.58
CA VAL A 408 -3.24 18.78 28.87
C VAL A 408 -2.28 18.41 27.75
N VAL A 409 -1.28 19.27 27.52
CA VAL A 409 -0.14 18.98 26.65
C VAL A 409 1.09 18.80 27.52
N GLN A 410 1.81 17.70 27.32
CA GLN A 410 3.01 17.37 28.11
C GLN A 410 4.02 16.54 27.31
N ASN A 411 5.25 16.42 27.81
CA ASN A 411 6.30 15.66 27.14
C ASN A 411 6.37 14.20 27.62
N ASP A 412 6.01 13.96 28.89
CA ASP A 412 6.07 12.64 29.50
C ASP A 412 5.03 11.69 28.90
N ASN A 413 5.39 10.40 28.80
CA ASN A 413 4.53 9.35 28.27
C ASN A 413 3.61 8.71 29.34
N SER A 414 3.40 9.42 30.45
CA SER A 414 2.53 9.00 31.53
C SER A 414 1.85 10.19 32.21
N PHE A 415 0.70 9.95 32.82
CA PHE A 415 -0.01 10.95 33.59
C PHE A 415 -0.72 10.30 34.76
N THR A 416 -0.72 10.96 35.91
CA THR A 416 -1.44 10.50 37.10
C THR A 416 -2.62 11.42 37.36
N PHE A 417 -3.82 10.86 37.31
CA PHE A 417 -5.03 11.52 37.76
C PHE A 417 -5.15 11.35 39.28
N GLU A 418 -5.46 12.43 40.00
CA GLU A 418 -5.64 12.40 41.45
C GLU A 418 -7.09 12.75 41.82
N ASN A 419 -7.56 12.20 42.93
CA ASN A 419 -8.88 12.50 43.50
C ASN A 419 -10.06 12.26 42.54
N LEU A 420 -10.01 11.19 41.74
CA LEU A 420 -11.12 10.82 40.86
C LEU A 420 -12.35 10.43 41.69
N ALA A 421 -13.47 11.12 41.45
CA ALA A 421 -14.75 10.76 42.03
C ALA A 421 -15.26 9.42 41.46
N PRO A 422 -16.13 8.69 42.18
CA PRO A 422 -16.80 7.52 41.65
C PRO A 422 -17.55 7.86 40.35
N GLY A 423 -17.34 7.06 39.31
CA GLY A 423 -17.88 7.34 37.98
C GLY A 423 -17.17 6.60 36.86
N THR A 424 -17.69 6.73 35.65
CA THR A 424 -17.08 6.17 34.43
C THR A 424 -16.28 7.24 33.72
N TYR A 425 -15.07 6.88 33.28
CA TYR A 425 -14.14 7.80 32.64
C TYR A 425 -13.68 7.26 31.27
N TYR A 426 -13.44 8.19 30.36
CA TYR A 426 -12.96 7.96 29.00
C TYR A 426 -11.67 8.75 28.78
N CYS A 427 -10.59 8.05 28.42
CA CYS A 427 -9.28 8.65 28.26
C CYS A 427 -8.74 8.37 26.85
N ARG A 428 -8.20 9.40 26.22
CA ARG A 428 -7.50 9.29 24.94
C ARG A 428 -6.27 10.19 24.92
N VAL A 429 -5.28 9.79 24.15
CA VAL A 429 -4.03 10.54 23.99
C VAL A 429 -3.65 10.61 22.52
N GLN A 430 -3.11 11.73 22.06
CA GLN A 430 -2.54 11.87 20.71
C GLN A 430 -1.10 12.38 20.80
N SER A 431 -0.27 11.96 19.85
CA SER A 431 1.10 12.44 19.69
C SER A 431 1.10 13.79 18.98
N ILE A 432 2.04 14.66 19.35
CA ILE A 432 2.31 15.94 18.71
C ILE A 432 3.77 15.96 18.25
N ALA A 433 3.99 16.19 16.96
CA ALA A 433 5.31 16.37 16.36
C ALA A 433 5.86 17.79 16.59
N SER A 434 7.14 17.99 16.30
CA SER A 434 7.81 19.28 16.52
C SER A 434 7.34 20.42 15.63
N ASP A 435 6.75 20.12 14.49
CA ASP A 435 6.10 21.08 13.60
C ASP A 435 4.61 21.29 13.94
N GLY A 436 4.14 20.73 15.06
CA GLY A 436 2.76 20.87 15.54
C GLY A 436 1.77 19.88 14.93
N PHE A 437 2.20 18.98 14.04
CA PHE A 437 1.32 17.93 13.54
C PHE A 437 0.84 17.01 14.66
N ARG A 438 -0.46 16.71 14.64
CA ARG A 438 -1.11 15.83 15.62
C ARG A 438 -1.50 14.52 14.95
N SER A 439 -1.16 13.40 15.59
CA SER A 439 -1.60 12.07 15.15
C SER A 439 -3.12 11.93 15.23
N LEU A 440 -3.65 10.75 14.92
CA LEU A 440 -4.96 10.36 15.45
C LEU A 440 -4.87 10.20 16.97
N PHE A 441 -6.01 10.31 17.66
CA PHE A 441 -6.09 9.87 19.04
C PHE A 441 -5.90 8.35 19.13
N SER A 442 -5.37 7.91 20.27
CA SER A 442 -5.33 6.50 20.66
C SER A 442 -6.74 5.90 20.65
N LEU A 443 -6.80 4.56 20.68
CA LEU A 443 -8.02 3.92 21.16
C LEU A 443 -8.35 4.45 22.56
N VAL A 444 -9.64 4.64 22.80
CA VAL A 444 -10.13 5.15 24.09
C VAL A 444 -9.93 4.06 25.14
N ASP A 445 -9.23 4.40 26.21
CA ASP A 445 -9.20 3.57 27.41
C ASP A 445 -10.32 4.03 28.35
N THR A 446 -11.03 3.07 28.93
CA THR A 446 -12.20 3.31 29.76
C THR A 446 -12.06 2.58 31.08
N TRP A 447 -12.59 3.16 32.14
CA TRP A 447 -12.64 2.53 33.46
C TRP A 447 -13.75 3.12 34.32
N LYS A 448 -14.12 2.38 35.36
CA LYS A 448 -15.08 2.83 36.36
C LYS A 448 -14.39 2.96 37.72
N VAL A 449 -14.30 4.17 38.26
CA VAL A 449 -13.89 4.37 39.65
C VAL A 449 -15.04 3.94 40.53
N GLN A 450 -14.82 2.90 41.33
CA GLN A 450 -15.85 2.32 42.19
C GLN A 450 -15.92 3.05 43.52
N GLN A 451 -17.15 3.24 44.03
CA GLN A 451 -17.38 3.72 45.40
C GLN A 451 -16.69 2.78 46.40
N GLN A 452 -15.87 3.35 47.30
CA GLN A 452 -15.27 2.59 48.40
C GLN A 452 -16.26 2.40 49.54
N THR A 453 -16.10 1.29 50.28
CA THR A 453 -16.87 1.01 51.50
C THR A 453 -16.05 1.28 52.76
N SER A 454 -16.75 1.57 53.85
CA SER A 454 -16.22 1.71 55.21
C SER A 454 -17.29 1.28 56.20
N PHE A 455 -16.91 0.69 57.33
CA PHE A 455 -17.88 0.41 58.39
C PHE A 455 -18.41 1.70 59.02
N GLY A 456 -19.66 1.63 59.48
CA GLY A 456 -20.20 2.54 60.47
C GLY A 456 -19.73 2.17 61.89
N PRO A 457 -20.40 2.69 62.94
CA PRO A 457 -20.13 2.30 64.31
C PRO A 457 -20.25 0.78 64.49
N LEU A 458 -19.25 0.18 65.13
CA LEU A 458 -19.23 -1.25 65.44
C LEU A 458 -19.74 -1.47 66.86
N GLU A 459 -20.82 -2.23 66.99
CA GLU A 459 -21.43 -2.55 68.27
C GLU A 459 -21.59 -4.07 68.44
N GLY A 460 -21.40 -4.55 69.67
CA GLY A 460 -21.58 -5.95 70.00
C GLY A 460 -21.48 -6.25 71.49
N SER A 461 -22.12 -7.33 71.93
CA SER A 461 -22.13 -7.80 73.32
C SER A 461 -21.87 -9.30 73.36
N SER A 462 -21.34 -9.82 74.47
CA SER A 462 -21.09 -11.28 74.58
C SER A 462 -22.38 -12.12 74.55
N LYS A 463 -23.55 -11.50 74.79
CA LYS A 463 -24.86 -12.18 74.85
C LYS A 463 -25.64 -12.08 73.54
N ASP A 464 -25.63 -10.91 72.92
CA ASP A 464 -26.47 -10.57 71.76
C ASP A 464 -25.69 -10.64 70.44
N GLY A 465 -24.38 -10.88 70.52
CA GLY A 465 -23.50 -11.01 69.36
C GLY A 465 -23.11 -9.68 68.75
N VAL A 466 -23.03 -9.60 67.42
CA VAL A 466 -22.55 -8.41 66.69
C VAL A 466 -23.48 -8.02 65.54
N ASN A 467 -23.67 -6.71 65.37
CA ASN A 467 -24.31 -6.14 64.19
C ASN A 467 -23.32 -5.23 63.47
N LEU A 468 -22.98 -5.60 62.24
CA LEU A 468 -22.01 -4.92 61.41
C LEU A 468 -22.75 -4.23 60.26
N ARG A 469 -22.49 -2.93 60.08
CA ARG A 469 -23.03 -2.13 58.98
C ARG A 469 -21.92 -1.37 58.28
N TRP A 470 -22.01 -1.26 56.96
CA TRP A 470 -21.02 -0.53 56.16
C TRP A 470 -21.70 0.29 55.06
N ALA A 471 -20.95 1.22 54.47
CA ALA A 471 -21.44 2.01 53.34
C ALA A 471 -21.59 1.13 52.09
N SER A 472 -22.71 1.26 51.38
CA SER A 472 -22.91 0.54 50.11
C SER A 472 -21.93 1.02 49.04
N MET A 473 -21.37 0.07 48.28
CA MET A 473 -20.52 0.34 47.11
C MET A 473 -21.33 0.51 45.82
N GLY A 474 -22.65 0.34 45.85
CA GLY A 474 -23.54 0.43 44.69
C GLY A 474 -24.41 -0.81 44.51
N GLU A 475 -25.18 -0.82 43.42
CA GLU A 475 -26.02 -1.94 43.00
C GLU A 475 -25.16 -3.09 42.44
N ASP A 476 -25.69 -4.32 42.50
CA ASP A 476 -25.05 -5.55 41.98
C ASP A 476 -23.66 -5.88 42.57
N ILE A 477 -23.40 -5.42 43.80
CA ILE A 477 -22.20 -5.76 44.57
C ILE A 477 -22.61 -6.62 45.76
N VAL A 478 -21.98 -7.78 45.89
CA VAL A 478 -22.11 -8.63 47.08
C VAL A 478 -20.92 -8.44 47.99
N TYR A 479 -21.09 -8.64 49.29
CA TYR A 479 -20.04 -8.41 50.27
C TYR A 479 -19.53 -9.72 50.88
N GLU A 480 -18.25 -9.69 51.24
CA GLU A 480 -17.64 -10.66 52.13
C GLU A 480 -17.19 -9.95 53.40
N VAL A 481 -17.53 -10.52 54.56
CA VAL A 481 -17.17 -9.98 55.88
C VAL A 481 -16.37 -11.03 56.63
N GLN A 482 -15.25 -10.58 57.22
CA GLN A 482 -14.43 -11.42 58.08
C GLN A 482 -14.24 -10.77 59.45
N MET A 483 -14.29 -11.59 60.49
CA MET A 483 -13.93 -11.22 61.84
C MET A 483 -12.93 -12.22 62.41
N SER A 484 -11.87 -11.72 63.06
CA SER A 484 -10.79 -12.54 63.62
C SER A 484 -10.41 -12.10 65.03
N ARG A 485 -9.87 -13.02 65.83
CA ARG A 485 -9.20 -12.70 67.11
C ARG A 485 -7.81 -12.11 66.92
N LYS A 486 -7.22 -12.23 65.72
CA LYS A 486 -5.88 -11.77 65.38
C LYS A 486 -5.90 -10.75 64.25
N THR A 487 -4.92 -9.85 64.24
CA THR A 487 -4.81 -8.76 63.24
C THR A 487 -4.45 -9.25 61.84
N ASP A 488 -3.85 -10.43 61.72
CA ASP A 488 -3.48 -11.07 60.46
C ASP A 488 -4.61 -11.90 59.84
N PHE A 489 -5.76 -11.98 60.51
CA PHE A 489 -6.91 -12.79 60.11
C PHE A 489 -6.60 -14.31 60.01
N SER A 490 -5.60 -14.80 60.75
CA SER A 490 -5.27 -16.24 60.82
C SER A 490 -6.21 -17.05 61.72
N ASP A 491 -6.92 -16.40 62.63
CA ASP A 491 -7.88 -17.00 63.58
C ASP A 491 -9.28 -16.43 63.33
N LEU A 492 -9.94 -16.89 62.27
CA LEU A 492 -11.25 -16.40 61.84
C LEU A 492 -12.36 -16.96 62.74
N VAL A 493 -13.21 -16.06 63.22
CA VAL A 493 -14.42 -16.38 63.98
C VAL A 493 -15.67 -16.21 63.12
N ILE A 494 -15.65 -15.26 62.18
CA ILE A 494 -16.69 -15.10 61.16
C ILE A 494 -16.02 -14.96 59.79
N SER A 495 -16.60 -15.61 58.78
CA SER A 495 -16.18 -15.48 57.38
C SER A 495 -17.36 -15.68 56.43
N GLU A 496 -18.22 -14.67 56.36
CA GLU A 496 -19.43 -14.71 55.55
C GLU A 496 -19.19 -14.15 54.16
N LYS A 497 -19.93 -14.70 53.18
CA LYS A 497 -19.80 -14.37 51.77
C LYS A 497 -21.16 -14.19 51.11
N ASN A 498 -21.18 -13.56 49.94
CA ASN A 498 -22.37 -13.36 49.12
C ASN A 498 -23.48 -12.56 49.84
N LEU A 499 -23.09 -11.66 50.75
CA LEU A 499 -24.02 -10.80 51.47
C LEU A 499 -24.56 -9.74 50.50
N GLN A 500 -25.87 -9.73 50.26
CA GLN A 500 -26.51 -8.83 49.29
C GLN A 500 -26.70 -7.41 49.86
N ASN A 501 -26.94 -7.33 51.17
CA ASN A 501 -27.15 -6.07 51.86
C ASN A 501 -25.85 -5.62 52.55
N PRO A 502 -25.64 -4.30 52.73
CA PRO A 502 -24.47 -3.77 53.41
C PRO A 502 -24.56 -3.88 54.94
N GLU A 503 -25.08 -5.01 55.41
CA GLU A 503 -25.20 -5.34 56.83
C GLU A 503 -25.04 -6.85 57.05
N PHE A 504 -24.55 -7.21 58.24
CA PHE A 504 -24.46 -8.58 58.70
C PHE A 504 -24.68 -8.64 60.21
N SER A 505 -25.51 -9.57 60.65
CA SER A 505 -25.78 -9.79 62.08
C SER A 505 -25.44 -11.23 62.46
N TYR A 506 -24.66 -11.38 63.51
CA TYR A 506 -24.36 -12.67 64.14
C TYR A 506 -24.96 -12.63 65.54
N ASN A 507 -26.07 -13.34 65.73
CA ASN A 507 -26.91 -13.26 66.94
C ASN A 507 -26.63 -14.40 67.93
N GLU A 508 -25.40 -14.92 67.95
CA GLU A 508 -24.97 -15.96 68.89
C GLU A 508 -24.03 -15.39 69.96
N SER A 509 -23.93 -16.09 71.10
CA SER A 509 -23.04 -15.69 72.18
C SER A 509 -21.58 -15.71 71.72
N MET A 510 -20.83 -14.68 72.11
CA MET A 510 -19.43 -14.51 71.75
C MET A 510 -18.54 -14.37 72.97
N ASP A 511 -17.34 -14.96 72.92
CA ASP A 511 -16.35 -14.78 73.98
C ASP A 511 -16.02 -13.29 74.15
N PRO A 512 -15.98 -12.76 75.39
CA PRO A 512 -15.51 -11.41 75.64
C PRO A 512 -14.07 -11.25 75.15
N GLY A 513 -13.78 -10.18 74.42
CA GLY A 513 -12.49 -10.04 73.78
C GLY A 513 -12.39 -8.90 72.80
N THR A 514 -11.21 -8.79 72.17
CA THR A 514 -10.98 -7.89 71.06
C THR A 514 -10.98 -8.68 69.77
N TYR A 515 -11.73 -8.19 68.79
CA TYR A 515 -11.85 -8.75 67.46
C TYR A 515 -11.46 -7.70 66.41
N TYR A 516 -11.04 -8.18 65.25
CA TYR A 516 -10.69 -7.37 64.09
C TYR A 516 -11.62 -7.73 62.94
N VAL A 517 -12.28 -6.73 62.38
CA VAL A 517 -13.30 -6.90 61.34
C VAL A 517 -12.84 -6.22 60.05
N ARG A 518 -13.06 -6.86 58.91
CA ARG A 518 -12.86 -6.28 57.58
C ARG A 518 -13.99 -6.69 56.64
N VAL A 519 -14.28 -5.85 55.66
CA VAL A 519 -15.28 -6.11 54.61
C VAL A 519 -14.65 -5.82 53.24
N ARG A 520 -15.11 -6.53 52.22
CA ARG A 520 -14.84 -6.18 50.81
C ARG A 520 -16.10 -6.42 49.98
N GLY A 521 -16.29 -5.62 48.95
CA GLY A 521 -17.24 -5.90 47.87
C GLY A 521 -16.65 -6.83 46.81
N VAL A 522 -17.52 -7.60 46.17
CA VAL A 522 -17.29 -8.45 45.01
C VAL A 522 -18.28 -8.01 43.93
N LEU A 523 -17.76 -7.55 42.80
CA LEU A 523 -18.55 -7.07 41.67
C LEU A 523 -19.15 -8.26 40.90
N SER A 524 -20.14 -7.98 40.07
CA SER A 524 -20.84 -8.97 39.23
C SER A 524 -19.94 -9.70 38.24
N ASP A 525 -18.81 -9.11 37.83
CA ASP A 525 -17.77 -9.73 37.00
C ASP A 525 -16.77 -10.59 37.81
N GLY A 526 -16.98 -10.70 39.12
CA GLY A 526 -16.11 -11.42 40.06
C GLY A 526 -14.91 -10.61 40.56
N GLN A 527 -14.72 -9.36 40.10
CA GLN A 527 -13.64 -8.52 40.61
C GLN A 527 -13.87 -8.18 42.09
N MET A 528 -12.86 -8.45 42.91
CA MET A 528 -12.92 -8.17 44.35
C MET A 528 -12.25 -6.84 44.65
N SER A 529 -12.92 -6.01 45.45
CA SER A 529 -12.29 -4.84 46.03
C SER A 529 -11.21 -5.23 47.05
N PRO A 530 -10.25 -4.33 47.33
CA PRO A 530 -9.39 -4.46 48.50
C PRO A 530 -10.23 -4.60 49.76
N TRP A 531 -9.71 -5.33 50.74
CA TRP A 531 -10.28 -5.31 52.08
C TRP A 531 -10.23 -3.90 52.66
N THR A 532 -11.28 -3.50 53.36
CA THR A 532 -11.23 -2.30 54.21
C THR A 532 -10.09 -2.44 55.25
N PRO A 533 -9.51 -1.31 55.69
CA PRO A 533 -8.64 -1.32 56.85
C PRO A 533 -9.30 -2.05 58.02
N SER A 534 -8.55 -2.88 58.73
CA SER A 534 -9.09 -3.66 59.83
C SER A 534 -9.58 -2.74 60.95
N GLN A 535 -10.82 -2.96 61.38
CA GLN A 535 -11.42 -2.21 62.48
C GLN A 535 -11.49 -3.06 63.74
N LYS A 536 -11.22 -2.42 64.88
CA LYS A 536 -11.18 -3.08 66.19
C LYS A 536 -12.56 -3.03 66.84
N LEU A 537 -13.09 -4.19 67.22
CA LEU A 537 -14.34 -4.34 67.96
C LEU A 537 -14.06 -4.97 69.32
N LYS A 538 -14.53 -4.35 70.40
CA LYS A 538 -14.41 -4.91 71.75
C LYS A 538 -15.75 -5.48 72.19
N ILE A 539 -15.80 -6.79 72.37
CA ILE A 539 -16.96 -7.48 72.94
C ILE A 539 -16.83 -7.43 74.46
N ALA A 540 -17.73 -6.69 75.09
CA ALA A 540 -17.81 -6.62 76.53
C ALA A 540 -18.45 -7.89 77.10
N GLN A 541 -17.97 -8.32 78.27
CA GLN A 541 -18.63 -9.36 79.04
C GLN A 541 -19.99 -8.84 79.50
N ALA A 542 -21.05 -9.61 79.24
CA ALA A 542 -22.39 -9.27 79.69
C ALA A 542 -22.40 -9.11 81.22
N PRO A 543 -23.08 -8.08 81.76
CA PRO A 543 -23.22 -7.94 83.20
C PRO A 543 -23.89 -9.19 83.77
N PHE A 544 -23.29 -9.75 84.82
CA PHE A 544 -23.85 -10.90 85.54
C PHE A 544 -25.27 -10.53 85.99
N ALA A 545 -26.30 -11.23 85.49
CA ALA A 545 -27.66 -10.91 85.88
C ALA A 545 -27.85 -11.29 87.35
N ILE A 546 -28.55 -10.45 88.12
CA ILE A 546 -28.88 -10.74 89.53
C ILE A 546 -29.57 -12.11 89.67
N VAL A 547 -30.32 -12.53 88.64
CA VAL A 547 -30.97 -13.84 88.55
C VAL A 547 -29.96 -14.99 88.49
N ASP A 548 -28.84 -14.84 87.78
CA ASP A 548 -27.77 -15.84 87.72
C ASP A 548 -27.05 -15.94 89.06
N GLY A 549 -26.91 -14.82 89.77
CA GLY A 549 -26.44 -14.80 91.16
C GLY A 549 -27.38 -15.54 92.11
N ILE A 550 -28.69 -15.35 91.96
CA ILE A 550 -29.72 -16.05 92.76
C ILE A 550 -29.71 -17.56 92.48
N VAL A 551 -29.63 -17.97 91.22
CA VAL A 551 -29.54 -19.39 90.82
C VAL A 551 -28.24 -20.01 91.34
N LEU A 552 -27.11 -19.32 91.24
CA LEU A 552 -25.83 -19.80 91.78
C LEU A 552 -25.87 -19.92 93.31
N THR A 553 -26.49 -18.97 94.01
CA THR A 553 -26.69 -19.07 95.47
C THR A 553 -27.67 -20.18 95.84
N LEU A 554 -28.72 -20.44 95.05
CA LEU A 554 -29.64 -21.56 95.25
C LEU A 554 -28.95 -22.90 94.99
N PHE A 555 -28.08 -22.98 94.00
CA PHE A 555 -27.31 -24.18 93.67
C PHE A 555 -26.21 -24.46 94.72
N LEU A 556 -25.48 -23.43 95.16
CA LEU A 556 -24.50 -23.52 96.24
C LEU A 556 -25.17 -23.88 97.58
N SER A 557 -26.35 -23.32 97.87
CA SER A 557 -27.09 -23.70 99.07
C SER A 557 -27.66 -25.12 98.99
N LEU A 558 -28.02 -25.62 97.81
CA LEU A 558 -28.40 -27.03 97.63
C LEU A 558 -27.22 -27.99 97.82
N ILE A 559 -26.01 -27.62 97.41
CA ILE A 559 -24.78 -28.40 97.63
C ILE A 559 -24.34 -28.40 99.10
N LEU A 560 -24.67 -27.36 99.86
CA LEU A 560 -24.42 -27.27 101.31
C LEU A 560 -25.44 -28.05 102.15
N ILE A 561 -26.54 -28.53 101.54
CA ILE A 561 -27.63 -29.29 102.20
C ILE A 561 -27.57 -30.79 101.85
N LEU A 562 -26.73 -31.19 100.88
CA LEU A 562 -26.32 -32.57 100.61
C LEU A 562 -25.02 -32.89 101.34
#